data_AF-A0A7S2GWP9-F1
#
_entry.id   AF-A0A7S2GWP9-F1
#
_cell.length_a   1.000
_cell.length_b   1.000
_cell.length_c   1.000
_cell.angle_alpha   90.00
_cell.angle_beta   90.00
_cell.angle_gamma   90.00
#
_symmetry.space_group_name_H-M   'P 1'
#
loop_
_entity.id
_entity.type
_entity.pdbx_description
1 polymer ?
#
loop_
_entity_poly.entity_id
_entity_poly.type
_entity_poly.pdbx_seq_one_letter_code
_entity_poly.pdbx_strand_id
1 'polypeptide(L)'
;MEVVFDEDGRTKGAEKGSCWRLLFSSLGHVAVYMLLLAVADSTMFTPFLGYDATIIGLPAMGLPWSLPAIWFQAAWVYCQLAIMMNSIAFICAFMNVATHETMRHPLLLSTSVRDFWGRRWNLLIHRLMHRNCFTPLAPRLGPKAGAIG
;
A
#
# COMPACT_ATOMS: atom_id res chain seq x y z
N MET A 1 -10.76 -3.96 2.68
CA MET A 1 -10.14 -4.60 3.86
C MET A 1 -10.61 -6.05 3.91
N GLU A 2 -9.75 -7.03 4.19
CA GLU A 2 -10.17 -8.44 4.29
C GLU A 2 -10.33 -8.81 5.78
N VAL A 3 -11.51 -9.33 6.12
CA VAL A 3 -11.87 -9.76 7.49
C VAL A 3 -11.25 -11.12 7.76
N VAL A 4 -10.80 -11.33 8.99
CA VAL A 4 -10.28 -12.62 9.46
C VAL A 4 -11.46 -13.44 9.97
N PHE A 5 -11.58 -14.68 9.48
CA PHE A 5 -12.56 -15.65 9.97
C PHE A 5 -11.89 -16.70 10.86
N ASP A 6 -12.62 -17.25 11.82
CA ASP A 6 -12.22 -18.42 12.59
C ASP A 6 -12.50 -19.73 11.85
N GLU A 7 -12.15 -20.87 12.46
CA GLU A 7 -12.34 -22.20 11.88
C GLU A 7 -13.84 -22.53 11.67
N ASP A 8 -14.72 -21.88 12.42
CA ASP A 8 -16.18 -22.03 12.35
C ASP A 8 -16.82 -21.06 11.33
N GLY A 9 -16.01 -20.26 10.62
CA GLY A 9 -16.47 -19.29 9.61
C GLY A 9 -17.07 -18.00 10.20
N ARG A 10 -16.92 -17.74 11.50
CA ARG A 10 -17.35 -16.50 12.15
C ARG A 10 -16.23 -15.47 12.10
N THR A 11 -16.58 -14.19 12.22
CA THR A 11 -15.59 -13.12 12.23
C THR A 11 -14.78 -13.19 13.51
N LYS A 12 -13.45 -13.24 13.40
CA LYS A 12 -12.55 -13.22 14.54
C LYS A 12 -12.59 -11.85 15.22
N GLY A 13 -12.62 -11.83 16.56
CA GLY A 13 -12.53 -10.62 17.36
C GLY A 13 -11.21 -9.88 17.14
N ALA A 14 -11.24 -8.55 17.16
CA ALA A 14 -10.02 -7.73 17.03
C ALA A 14 -9.09 -7.95 18.24
N GLU A 15 -7.77 -7.95 18.02
CA GLU A 15 -6.79 -8.07 19.11
C GLU A 15 -6.88 -6.84 20.04
N LYS A 16 -6.68 -7.05 21.35
CA LYS A 16 -6.62 -5.95 22.33
C LYS A 16 -5.55 -4.93 21.89
N GLY A 17 -5.94 -3.65 21.85
CA GLY A 17 -5.05 -2.57 21.43
C GLY A 17 -4.96 -2.34 19.92
N SER A 18 -5.67 -3.12 19.09
CA SER A 18 -5.68 -2.93 17.63
C SER A 18 -6.09 -1.51 17.22
N CYS A 19 -7.11 -0.93 17.88
CA CYS A 19 -7.55 0.44 17.60
C CYS A 19 -6.44 1.46 17.81
N TRP A 20 -5.71 1.37 18.92
CA TRP A 20 -4.58 2.26 19.21
C TRP A 20 -3.44 2.07 18.23
N ARG A 21 -3.08 0.82 17.92
CA ARG A 21 -2.05 0.50 16.92
C ARG A 21 -2.39 1.10 15.55
N LEU A 22 -3.63 0.95 15.10
CA LEU A 22 -4.11 1.48 13.82
C LEU A 22 -4.18 3.02 13.84
N LEU A 23 -4.64 3.61 14.94
CA LEU A 23 -4.68 5.07 15.09
C LEU A 23 -3.28 5.69 15.02
N PHE A 24 -2.33 5.20 15.82
CA PHE A 24 -0.96 5.72 15.81
C PHE A 24 -0.25 5.46 14.49
N SER A 25 -0.49 4.30 13.86
CA SER A 25 -0.02 4.03 12.50
C SER A 25 -0.56 5.06 11.52
N SER A 26 -1.87 5.32 11.51
CA SER A 26 -2.49 6.33 10.63
C SER A 26 -1.94 7.73 10.89
N LEU A 27 -1.80 8.14 12.16
CA LEU A 27 -1.22 9.44 12.52
C LEU A 27 0.23 9.58 12.04
N GLY A 28 1.03 8.51 12.13
CA GLY A 28 2.38 8.48 11.59
C GLY A 28 2.39 8.70 10.07
N HIS A 29 1.52 8.02 9.32
CA HIS A 29 1.39 8.23 7.88
C HIS A 29 0.87 9.64 7.54
N VAL A 30 -0.05 10.21 8.32
CA VAL A 30 -0.52 11.60 8.15
C VAL A 30 0.63 12.58 8.36
N ALA A 31 1.44 12.40 9.41
CA ALA A 31 2.59 13.26 9.67
C ALA A 31 3.61 13.22 8.52
N VAL A 32 3.93 12.02 8.03
CA VAL A 32 4.81 11.85 6.86
C VAL A 32 4.18 12.47 5.62
N TYR A 33 2.89 12.26 5.39
CA TYR A 33 2.15 12.85 4.26
C TYR A 33 2.23 14.38 4.26
N MET A 34 1.99 15.02 5.42
CA MET A 34 2.08 16.48 5.57
C MET A 34 3.51 16.97 5.34
N LEU A 35 4.52 16.26 5.86
CA LEU A 35 5.92 16.57 5.62
C LEU A 35 6.29 16.47 4.14
N LEU A 36 5.84 15.41 3.45
CA LEU A 36 6.06 15.23 2.01
C LEU A 36 5.45 16.39 1.22
N LEU A 37 4.24 16.84 1.56
CA LEU A 37 3.61 17.99 0.91
C LEU A 37 4.38 19.29 1.17
N ALA A 38 4.77 19.56 2.42
CA ALA A 38 5.51 20.77 2.78
C ALA A 38 6.87 20.84 2.06
N VAL A 39 7.61 19.72 2.01
CA VAL A 39 8.89 19.67 1.30
C VAL A 39 8.67 19.80 -0.20
N ALA A 40 7.73 19.05 -0.78
CA ALA A 40 7.48 19.06 -2.21
C ALA A 40 7.06 20.44 -2.73
N ASP A 41 6.25 21.18 -1.97
CA ASP A 41 5.88 22.57 -2.25
C ASP A 41 7.11 23.48 -2.25
N SER A 42 7.97 23.36 -1.24
CA SER A 42 9.18 24.19 -1.12
C SER A 42 10.25 23.91 -2.20
N THR A 43 10.27 22.70 -2.78
CA THR A 43 11.32 22.27 -3.72
C THR A 43 10.85 22.21 -5.18
N MET A 44 9.59 22.58 -5.46
CA MET A 44 8.92 22.32 -6.75
C MET A 44 8.98 20.84 -7.18
N PHE A 45 9.07 19.92 -6.21
CA PHE A 45 8.89 18.48 -6.44
C PHE A 45 7.43 18.07 -6.21
N THR A 46 6.52 19.04 -6.31
CA THR A 46 5.07 18.84 -6.15
C THR A 46 4.62 17.65 -6.98
N PRO A 47 3.80 16.75 -6.42
CA PRO A 47 3.54 15.43 -7.02
C PRO A 47 2.66 15.49 -8.28
N PHE A 48 2.39 16.67 -8.82
CA PHE A 48 1.59 16.86 -10.00
C PHE A 48 2.24 17.88 -10.92
N LEU A 49 2.43 17.44 -12.16
CA LEU A 49 2.30 18.31 -13.30
C LEU A 49 1.10 19.23 -13.10
N GLY A 50 1.29 20.55 -13.25
CA GLY A 50 0.16 21.47 -13.39
C GLY A 50 -0.81 20.97 -14.45
N TYR A 51 -2.08 21.35 -14.37
CA TYR A 51 -3.10 20.94 -15.36
C TYR A 51 -2.72 21.34 -16.80
N ASP A 52 -1.85 22.34 -16.93
CA ASP A 52 -1.26 22.90 -18.14
C ASP A 52 0.08 22.26 -18.55
N ALA A 53 0.61 21.32 -17.77
CA ALA A 53 1.92 20.78 -18.04
C ALA A 53 1.89 19.86 -19.27
N THR A 54 2.71 20.22 -20.24
CA THR A 54 2.90 19.43 -21.46
C THR A 54 3.77 18.20 -21.16
N ILE A 55 3.65 17.16 -22.00
CA ILE A 55 4.53 15.97 -21.95
C ILE A 55 6.02 16.36 -22.00
N ILE A 56 6.35 17.51 -22.60
CA ILE A 56 7.70 18.08 -22.67
C ILE A 56 8.15 18.68 -21.32
N GLY A 57 7.21 19.14 -20.49
CA GLY A 57 7.44 19.67 -19.15
C GLY A 57 7.36 18.62 -18.02
N LEU A 58 7.17 17.34 -18.37
CA LEU A 58 7.42 16.25 -17.42
C LEU A 58 8.85 16.42 -16.88
N PRO A 59 9.08 16.41 -15.55
CA PRO A 59 10.44 16.29 -15.03
C PRO A 59 10.96 14.99 -15.61
N ALA A 60 11.89 15.07 -16.56
CA ALA A 60 12.26 14.00 -17.47
C ALA A 60 12.22 12.63 -16.77
N MET A 61 11.08 11.93 -16.91
CA MET A 61 10.82 10.70 -16.17
C MET A 61 11.81 9.67 -16.71
N GLY A 62 12.78 9.30 -15.88
CA GLY A 62 13.88 8.41 -16.27
C GLY A 62 15.27 9.04 -16.28
N LEU A 63 15.41 10.36 -16.06
CA LEU A 63 16.72 10.99 -15.85
C LEU A 63 17.05 11.06 -14.34
N PRO A 64 18.34 10.94 -13.94
CA PRO A 64 18.71 10.80 -12.52
C PRO A 64 18.21 11.92 -11.59
N TRP A 65 18.04 13.13 -12.11
CA TRP A 65 17.56 14.28 -11.34
C TRP A 65 16.06 14.25 -11.04
N SER A 66 15.26 13.42 -11.73
CA SER A 66 13.83 13.25 -11.40
C SER A 66 13.60 12.16 -10.34
N LEU A 67 14.64 11.41 -9.95
CA LEU A 67 14.55 10.35 -8.94
C LEU A 67 14.00 10.85 -7.58
N PRO A 68 14.40 12.03 -7.06
CA PRO A 68 13.79 12.55 -5.83
C PRO A 68 12.29 12.75 -5.99
N ALA A 69 11.85 13.42 -7.07
CA ALA A 69 10.43 13.67 -7.33
C ALA A 69 9.62 12.37 -7.45
N ILE A 70 10.15 11.37 -8.16
CA ILE A 70 9.53 10.04 -8.28
C ILE A 70 9.42 9.36 -6.91
N TRP A 71 10.46 9.45 -6.08
CA TRP A 71 10.43 8.89 -4.72
C TRP A 71 9.41 9.61 -3.84
N PHE A 72 9.35 10.94 -3.88
CA PHE A 72 8.35 11.75 -3.16
C PHE A 72 6.94 11.36 -3.58
N GLN A 73 6.69 11.23 -4.88
CA GLN A 73 5.40 10.81 -5.41
C GLN A 73 5.02 9.39 -4.94
N ALA A 74 5.97 8.45 -4.99
CA ALA A 74 5.74 7.08 -4.51
C ALA A 74 5.44 7.04 -3.00
N ALA A 75 6.19 7.79 -2.19
CA ALA A 75 5.98 7.92 -0.76
C ALA A 75 4.63 8.56 -0.42
N TRP A 76 4.22 9.56 -1.21
CA TRP A 76 2.94 10.25 -1.07
C TRP A 76 1.76 9.31 -1.38
N VAL A 77 1.81 8.59 -2.50
CA VAL A 77 0.80 7.58 -2.87
C VAL A 77 0.74 6.47 -1.81
N TYR A 78 1.89 6.00 -1.33
CA TYR A 78 1.95 5.02 -0.25
C TYR A 78 1.24 5.51 1.01
N CYS A 79 1.54 6.74 1.47
CA CYS A 79 0.90 7.31 2.67
C CYS A 79 -0.60 7.45 2.49
N GLN A 80 -1.06 7.94 1.33
CA GLN A 80 -2.48 8.08 1.02
C GLN A 80 -3.22 6.73 1.11
N LEU A 81 -2.68 5.69 0.46
CA LEU A 81 -3.27 4.35 0.49
C LEU A 81 -3.24 3.74 1.90
N ALA A 82 -2.13 3.92 2.63
CA ALA A 82 -1.99 3.43 4.00
C ALA A 82 -3.02 4.09 4.94
N ILE A 83 -3.23 5.40 4.84
CA ILE A 83 -4.24 6.14 5.62
C ILE A 83 -5.64 5.62 5.31
N MET A 84 -6.01 5.51 4.02
CA MET A 84 -7.31 4.99 3.61
C MET A 84 -7.56 3.57 4.13
N MET A 85 -6.60 2.68 3.96
CA MET A 85 -6.73 1.29 4.37
C MET A 85 -6.76 1.12 5.90
N ASN A 86 -5.90 1.83 6.62
CA ASN A 86 -5.89 1.80 8.08
C ASN A 86 -7.15 2.42 8.67
N SER A 87 -7.76 3.41 8.01
CA SER A 87 -9.03 4.00 8.46
C SER A 87 -10.17 2.98 8.39
N ILE A 88 -10.26 2.21 7.32
CA ILE A 88 -11.24 1.11 7.20
C ILE A 88 -10.94 0.02 8.23
N ALA A 89 -9.66 -0.36 8.38
CA ALA A 89 -9.22 -1.33 9.38
C ALA A 89 -9.60 -0.89 10.80
N PHE A 90 -9.46 0.41 11.09
CA PHE A 90 -9.80 1.00 12.38
C PHE A 90 -11.30 0.90 12.65
N ILE A 91 -12.14 1.22 11.66
CA ILE A 91 -13.60 1.07 11.78
C ILE A 91 -13.96 -0.40 12.08
N CYS A 92 -13.36 -1.35 11.37
CA CYS A 92 -13.55 -2.78 11.65
C CYS A 92 -13.10 -3.15 13.07
N ALA A 93 -11.91 -2.72 13.49
CA ALA A 93 -11.39 -3.00 14.83
C ALA A 93 -12.25 -2.38 15.94
N PHE A 94 -12.80 -1.19 15.70
CA PHE A 94 -13.74 -0.52 16.60
C PHE A 94 -15.05 -1.32 16.75
N MET A 95 -15.50 -1.97 15.69
CA MET A 95 -16.61 -2.93 15.70
C MET A 95 -16.22 -4.32 16.21
N ASN A 96 -15.01 -4.49 16.77
CA ASN A 96 -14.44 -5.75 17.22
C ASN A 96 -14.28 -6.80 16.10
N VAL A 97 -14.02 -6.38 14.87
CA VAL A 97 -13.77 -7.25 13.71
C VAL A 97 -12.29 -7.22 13.35
N ALA A 98 -11.62 -8.37 13.43
CA ALA A 98 -10.24 -8.53 13.01
C ALA A 98 -10.10 -8.48 11.50
N THR A 99 -9.00 -7.88 11.04
CA THR A 99 -8.72 -7.70 9.62
C THR A 99 -7.25 -7.96 9.32
N HIS A 100 -6.96 -8.42 8.11
CA HIS A 100 -5.59 -8.69 7.68
C HIS A 100 -4.85 -7.40 7.34
N GLU A 101 -3.57 -7.31 7.73
CA GLU A 101 -2.67 -6.26 7.27
C GLU A 101 -2.69 -6.10 5.74
N THR A 102 -2.70 -4.85 5.30
CA THR A 102 -2.75 -4.48 3.90
C THR A 102 -1.40 -4.05 3.35
N MET A 103 -0.49 -3.55 4.20
CA MET A 103 0.83 -3.05 3.83
C MET A 103 1.86 -3.44 4.91
N ARG A 104 3.09 -3.78 4.51
CA ARG A 104 4.20 -4.14 5.44
C ARG A 104 5.47 -3.35 5.14
N HIS A 105 5.41 -2.04 5.40
CA HIS A 105 6.49 -1.07 5.17
C HIS A 105 7.21 -1.26 3.81
N PRO A 106 6.46 -1.25 2.70
CA PRO A 106 6.98 -1.62 1.38
C PRO A 106 8.13 -0.73 0.92
N LEU A 107 8.13 0.57 1.22
CA LEU A 107 9.21 1.47 0.78
C LEU A 107 10.49 1.36 1.61
N LEU A 108 10.40 0.93 2.87
CA LEU A 108 11.53 0.93 3.80
C LEU A 108 12.22 -0.43 3.91
N LEU A 109 11.45 -1.53 3.79
CA LEU A 109 11.93 -2.88 4.10
C LEU A 109 12.02 -3.81 2.89
N SER A 110 11.63 -3.37 1.69
CA SER A 110 11.74 -4.21 0.50
C SER A 110 13.19 -4.32 0.04
N THR A 111 13.67 -5.55 -0.16
CA THR A 111 15.02 -5.84 -0.67
C THR A 111 15.06 -6.18 -2.16
N SER A 112 13.90 -6.39 -2.78
CA SER A 112 13.75 -6.68 -4.21
C SER A 112 12.37 -6.29 -4.72
N VAL A 113 12.21 -6.21 -6.04
CA VAL A 113 10.91 -5.97 -6.70
C VAL A 113 9.89 -7.05 -6.35
N ARG A 114 10.32 -8.31 -6.27
CA ARG A 114 9.46 -9.43 -5.86
C ARG A 114 8.98 -9.28 -4.41
N ASP A 115 9.87 -8.87 -3.51
CA ASP A 115 9.51 -8.67 -2.10
C ASP A 115 8.52 -7.50 -1.93
N PHE A 116 8.73 -6.42 -2.69
CA PHE A 116 7.82 -5.28 -2.74
C PHE A 116 6.40 -5.70 -3.16
N TRP A 117 6.26 -6.27 -4.36
CA TRP A 117 4.93 -6.60 -4.93
C TRP A 117 4.27 -7.83 -4.33
N GLY A 118 5.05 -8.83 -3.89
CA GLY A 118 4.51 -10.10 -3.41
C GLY A 118 4.19 -10.11 -1.92
N ARG A 119 4.94 -9.36 -1.09
CA ARG A 119 4.92 -9.57 0.36
C ARG A 119 4.67 -8.33 1.20
N ARG A 120 4.71 -7.13 0.59
CA ARG A 120 4.65 -5.88 1.36
C ARG A 120 3.68 -4.86 0.82
N TRP A 121 3.51 -4.77 -0.50
CA TRP A 121 2.61 -3.83 -1.15
C TRP A 121 1.22 -4.42 -1.37
N ASN A 122 0.20 -3.72 -0.91
CA ASN A 122 -1.21 -3.96 -1.17
C ASN A 122 -1.61 -5.44 -1.08
N LEU A 123 -1.37 -6.03 0.09
CA LEU A 123 -1.60 -7.44 0.36
C LEU A 123 -3.06 -7.86 0.21
N LEU A 124 -3.99 -6.91 0.33
CA LEU A 124 -5.39 -7.12 0.01
C LEU A 124 -5.56 -7.50 -1.47
N ILE A 125 -5.04 -6.67 -2.37
CA ILE A 125 -5.09 -6.94 -3.81
C ILE A 125 -4.28 -8.18 -4.15
N HIS A 126 -3.11 -8.37 -3.53
CA HIS A 126 -2.31 -9.59 -3.71
C HIS A 126 -3.13 -10.86 -3.42
N ARG A 127 -3.79 -10.94 -2.25
CA ARG A 127 -4.62 -12.10 -1.87
C ARG A 127 -5.82 -12.27 -2.80
N LEU A 128 -6.47 -11.17 -3.19
CA LEU A 128 -7.59 -11.20 -4.13
C LEU A 128 -7.17 -11.73 -5.51
N MET A 129 -6.07 -11.24 -6.08
CA MET A 129 -5.56 -11.73 -7.36
C MET A 129 -5.10 -13.19 -7.24
N HIS A 130 -4.45 -13.55 -6.13
CA HIS A 130 -4.03 -14.94 -5.91
C HIS A 130 -5.21 -15.90 -5.88
N ARG A 131 -6.27 -15.57 -5.14
CA ARG A 131 -7.47 -16.41 -5.01
C ARG A 131 -8.29 -16.47 -6.30
N ASN A 132 -8.50 -15.34 -6.96
CA ASN A 132 -9.46 -15.23 -8.07
C ASN A 132 -8.84 -15.37 -9.46
N CYS A 133 -7.53 -15.14 -9.60
CA CYS A 133 -6.84 -15.18 -10.89
C CYS A 133 -5.79 -16.30 -10.91
N PHE A 134 -4.79 -16.24 -10.02
CA PHE A 134 -3.65 -17.15 -10.12
C PHE A 134 -3.99 -18.60 -9.74
N THR A 135 -4.70 -18.82 -8.64
CA THR A 135 -5.12 -20.17 -8.19
C THR A 135 -5.96 -20.91 -9.24
N PRO A 136 -7.02 -20.32 -9.83
CA PRO A 136 -7.81 -21.01 -10.86
C PRO A 136 -7.07 -21.16 -12.20
N LEU A 137 -6.10 -20.30 -12.51
CA LEU A 137 -5.33 -20.37 -13.75
C LEU A 137 -4.10 -21.30 -13.64
N ALA A 138 -3.57 -21.55 -12.44
CA ALA A 138 -2.37 -22.37 -12.24
C ALA A 138 -2.48 -23.78 -12.84
N PRO A 139 -3.60 -24.52 -12.69
CA PRO A 139 -3.76 -25.82 -13.37
C PRO A 139 -3.81 -25.71 -14.90
N ARG A 140 -4.25 -24.57 -15.45
CA ARG A 140 -4.42 -24.34 -16.89
C ARG A 140 -3.16 -23.82 -17.58
N LEU A 141 -2.26 -23.17 -16.83
CA LEU A 141 -1.02 -22.56 -17.34
C LEU A 141 0.22 -23.44 -17.11
N GLY A 142 0.05 -24.62 -16.49
CA GLY A 142 1.11 -25.59 -16.24
C GLY A 142 2.01 -25.25 -15.03
N PRO A 143 2.88 -26.20 -14.60
CA PRO A 143 3.63 -26.11 -13.33
C PRO A 143 4.52 -24.87 -13.16
N LYS A 144 4.87 -24.20 -14.26
CA LYS A 144 5.73 -23.01 -14.26
C LYS A 144 4.99 -21.71 -13.91
N ALA A 145 3.67 -21.70 -13.97
CA ALA A 145 2.86 -20.52 -13.64
C ALA A 145 2.64 -20.34 -12.12
N GLY A 146 2.80 -21.39 -11.32
CA GLY A 146 2.68 -21.33 -9.85
C GLY A 146 3.96 -20.89 -9.12
N ALA A 147 5.10 -20.76 -9.81
CA ALA A 147 6.38 -20.42 -9.19
C ALA A 147 6.59 -18.90 -8.96
N ILE A 148 5.64 -18.08 -9.41
CA ILE A 148 5.57 -16.63 -9.17
C ILE A 148 4.66 -16.32 -7.96
N GLY A 149 4.89 -17.03 -6.84
CA GLY A 149 4.30 -16.72 -5.52
C GLY A 149 5.36 -16.35 -4.51
#